data_AF-A0A8I2DS98-F1
#
_entry.id   AF-A0A8I2DS98-F1
#
_cell.length_a   1.000
_cell.length_b   1.000
_cell.length_c   1.000
_cell.angle_alpha   90.00
_cell.angle_beta   90.00
_cell.angle_gamma   90.00
#
_symmetry.space_group_name_H-M   'P 1'
#
loop_
_entity.id
_entity.type
_entity.pdbx_description
1 polymer ?
#
loop_
_entity_poly.entity_id
_entity_poly.type
_entity_poly.pdbx_seq_one_letter_code
_entity_poly.pdbx_strand_id
1 'polypeptide(L)'
;MGWGQGPGAAGRGRLTWSNDEWNAASALCAAQLPLVWLAWWFFVGAGQDDYGRGGGAFGVLCVPLILPLLGVVHSSAQIMPAATLSRLLPRRLSGPAWAWHVVASVLVGAGWAVLAHGVWGWSLGDTLPWFAGAGVLPVLILVPLRRRAWGGWSVWLRSAGACFVLFVVGGLSVAALADDYEPPRLSAGQLAGEWRGADGAVLRLAPGGAAELIRVPAQPDFEADRDYTRCDGTGTWARDRYGDRDAVLVRLDGECGEETHWTISGTGQAPELFALFGDPDAGDLRILTRDWDRP
;
A
#
# COMPACT_ATOMS: atom_id res chain seq x y z
N MET A 1 -37.85 18.17 -55.28
CA MET A 1 -36.55 18.40 -55.93
C MET A 1 -35.90 19.61 -55.26
N GLY A 2 -34.70 19.62 -54.71
CA GLY A 2 -33.67 18.61 -54.51
C GLY A 2 -32.82 18.99 -53.29
N TRP A 3 -32.23 17.97 -52.68
CA TRP A 3 -31.27 18.04 -51.58
C TRP A 3 -29.91 18.50 -52.10
N GLY A 4 -29.16 19.25 -51.30
CA GLY A 4 -27.82 19.71 -51.67
C GLY A 4 -27.04 20.42 -50.56
N GLN A 5 -27.02 19.86 -49.35
CA GLN A 5 -25.88 20.13 -48.46
C GLN A 5 -24.80 19.10 -48.79
N GLY A 6 -23.76 19.56 -49.48
CA GLY A 6 -22.59 18.75 -49.81
C GLY A 6 -21.96 18.16 -48.53
N PRO A 7 -21.29 17.00 -48.63
CA PRO A 7 -20.59 16.42 -47.50
C PRO A 7 -19.45 17.36 -47.10
N GLY A 8 -19.63 18.05 -45.96
CA GLY A 8 -18.55 18.74 -45.28
C GLY A 8 -17.41 17.76 -45.09
N ALA A 9 -16.25 18.12 -45.65
CA ALA A 9 -15.03 17.33 -45.60
C ALA A 9 -14.84 16.73 -44.21
N ALA A 10 -14.71 15.41 -44.14
CA ALA A 10 -14.38 14.68 -42.93
C ALA A 10 -13.05 15.24 -42.40
N GLY A 11 -13.16 16.18 -41.46
CA GLY A 11 -12.01 16.79 -40.81
C GLY A 11 -11.17 15.68 -40.20
N ARG A 12 -9.88 15.67 -40.52
CA ARG A 12 -8.86 14.86 -39.81
C ARG A 12 -9.14 14.99 -38.32
N GLY A 13 -9.58 13.90 -37.70
CA GLY A 13 -10.06 13.90 -36.33
C GLY A 13 -9.01 14.54 -35.44
N ARG A 14 -9.36 15.66 -34.81
CA ARG A 14 -8.45 16.38 -33.92
C ARG A 14 -8.04 15.41 -32.80
N LEU A 15 -6.75 15.17 -32.63
CA LEU A 15 -6.18 14.39 -31.52
C LEU A 15 -6.28 15.14 -30.17
N THR A 16 -6.95 16.29 -30.16
CA THR A 16 -7.16 17.13 -28.99
C THR A 16 -8.42 16.71 -28.27
N TRP A 17 -8.31 16.58 -26.95
CA TRP A 17 -9.40 16.30 -26.03
C TRP A 17 -10.22 17.55 -25.77
N SER A 18 -11.53 17.42 -25.59
CA SER A 18 -12.30 18.52 -25.00
C SER A 18 -12.03 18.57 -23.50
N ASN A 19 -12.11 19.77 -22.92
CA ASN A 19 -11.99 19.95 -21.47
C ASN A 19 -13.02 19.11 -20.71
N ASP A 20 -14.20 18.90 -21.28
CA ASP A 20 -15.26 18.08 -20.67
C ASP A 20 -14.89 16.59 -20.64
N GLU A 21 -14.29 16.05 -21.71
CA GLU A 21 -13.82 14.65 -21.74
C GLU A 21 -12.70 14.41 -20.73
N TRP A 22 -11.76 15.36 -20.63
CA TRP A 22 -10.66 15.27 -19.68
C TRP A 22 -11.13 15.42 -18.23
N ASN A 23 -12.01 16.39 -17.94
CA ASN A 23 -12.58 16.60 -16.61
C ASN A 23 -13.37 15.38 -16.12
N ALA A 24 -14.18 14.77 -16.99
CA ALA A 24 -14.95 13.58 -16.65
C ALA A 24 -14.04 12.36 -16.37
N ALA A 25 -13.00 12.18 -17.19
CA ALA A 25 -12.02 11.11 -16.97
C ALA A 25 -11.25 11.30 -15.65
N SER A 26 -10.83 12.53 -15.35
CA SER A 26 -10.11 12.85 -14.11
C SER A 26 -10.96 12.64 -12.86
N ALA A 27 -12.23 13.06 -12.88
CA ALA A 27 -13.15 12.85 -11.77
C ALA A 27 -13.41 11.36 -11.51
N LEU A 28 -13.55 10.54 -12.55
CA LEU A 28 -13.73 9.10 -12.42
C LEU A 28 -12.46 8.37 -11.99
N CYS A 29 -11.30 8.82 -12.48
CA CYS A 29 -10.03 8.32 -12.00
C CYS A 29 -9.85 8.63 -10.50
N ALA A 30 -10.25 9.82 -10.05
CA ALA A 30 -10.27 10.15 -8.62
C ALA A 30 -11.23 9.25 -7.84
N ALA A 31 -12.43 8.98 -8.39
CA ALA A 31 -13.48 8.17 -7.77
C ALA A 31 -13.08 6.72 -7.48
N GLN A 32 -12.22 6.13 -8.31
CA GLN A 32 -11.80 4.73 -8.15
C GLN A 32 -10.60 4.54 -7.22
N LEU A 33 -9.82 5.58 -6.96
CA LEU A 33 -8.60 5.47 -6.15
C LEU A 33 -8.87 4.94 -4.73
N PRO A 34 -9.97 5.30 -4.04
CA PRO A 34 -10.33 4.66 -2.77
C PRO A 34 -10.56 3.15 -2.90
N LEU A 35 -11.11 2.65 -4.02
CA LEU A 35 -11.29 1.22 -4.24
C LEU A 35 -9.94 0.51 -4.45
N VAL A 36 -9.05 1.12 -5.23
CA VAL A 36 -7.68 0.59 -5.43
C VAL A 36 -6.93 0.58 -4.10
N TRP A 37 -7.06 1.63 -3.30
CA TRP A 37 -6.48 1.72 -1.97
C TRP A 37 -7.05 0.66 -1.01
N LEU A 38 -8.38 0.48 -0.97
CA LEU A 38 -9.02 -0.56 -0.15
C LEU A 38 -8.60 -1.97 -0.59
N ALA A 39 -8.51 -2.23 -1.89
CA ALA A 39 -8.04 -3.50 -2.42
C ALA A 39 -6.58 -3.74 -2.04
N TRP A 40 -5.71 -2.76 -2.24
CA TRP A 40 -4.31 -2.82 -1.82
C TRP A 40 -4.20 -3.09 -0.31
N TRP A 41 -4.95 -2.35 0.51
CA TRP A 41 -5.01 -2.56 1.95
C TRP A 41 -5.46 -3.97 2.30
N PHE A 42 -6.51 -4.48 1.66
CA PHE A 42 -6.98 -5.85 1.93
C PHE A 42 -5.96 -6.92 1.54
N PHE A 43 -5.22 -6.71 0.45
CA PHE A 43 -4.21 -7.65 -0.02
C PHE A 43 -2.88 -7.57 0.76
N VAL A 44 -2.51 -6.37 1.25
CA VAL A 44 -1.18 -6.11 1.81
C VAL A 44 -1.23 -5.84 3.32
N GLY A 45 -2.27 -5.17 3.82
CA GLY A 45 -2.38 -4.70 5.20
C GLY A 45 -3.38 -5.47 6.07
N ALA A 46 -4.37 -6.15 5.51
CA ALA A 46 -5.33 -6.90 6.32
C ALA A 46 -4.63 -8.04 7.09
N GLY A 47 -4.70 -7.99 8.41
CA GLY A 47 -4.07 -8.97 9.31
C GLY A 47 -2.57 -8.75 9.55
N GLN A 48 -2.00 -7.63 9.12
CA GLN A 48 -0.64 -7.23 9.49
C GLN A 48 -0.69 -6.32 10.72
N ASP A 49 0.21 -6.55 11.67
CA ASP A 49 0.39 -5.72 12.86
C ASP A 49 0.96 -4.34 12.46
N ASP A 50 0.43 -3.27 13.06
CA ASP A 50 0.96 -1.91 12.88
C ASP A 50 2.20 -1.64 13.75
N TYR A 51 2.58 -2.63 14.56
CA TYR A 51 3.69 -2.57 15.52
C TYR A 51 3.55 -1.41 16.50
N GLY A 52 2.31 -1.02 16.84
CA GLY A 52 2.02 0.09 17.75
C GLY A 52 2.26 1.48 17.14
N ARG A 53 2.63 1.57 15.85
CA ARG A 53 2.67 2.84 15.12
C ARG A 53 1.28 3.22 14.70
N GLY A 54 0.53 3.91 15.56
CA GLY A 54 -0.86 4.37 15.34
C GLY A 54 -1.04 5.31 14.14
N GLY A 55 -0.79 4.82 12.92
CA GLY A 55 -0.63 5.60 11.69
C GLY A 55 -1.91 5.88 10.91
N GLY A 56 -3.08 5.73 11.52
CA GLY A 56 -4.36 5.82 10.80
C GLY A 56 -4.89 7.25 10.58
N ALA A 57 -4.69 8.17 11.53
CA ALA A 57 -5.55 9.37 11.61
C ALA A 57 -5.13 10.53 10.69
N PHE A 58 -3.83 10.77 10.51
CA PHE A 58 -3.36 11.93 9.72
C PHE A 58 -3.48 11.73 8.20
N GLY A 59 -3.30 10.49 7.71
CA GLY A 59 -3.50 10.16 6.30
C GLY A 59 -4.95 10.43 5.84
N VAL A 60 -5.92 10.15 6.71
CA VAL A 60 -7.37 10.29 6.45
C VAL A 60 -7.78 11.73 6.09
N LEU A 61 -7.19 12.73 6.73
CA LEU A 61 -7.53 14.14 6.47
C LEU A 61 -6.95 14.66 5.14
N CYS A 62 -5.81 14.11 4.71
CA CYS A 62 -5.12 14.54 3.49
C CYS A 62 -5.63 13.83 2.23
N VAL A 63 -6.19 12.63 2.35
CA VAL A 63 -6.69 11.83 1.23
C VAL A 63 -7.68 12.60 0.33
N PRO A 64 -8.72 13.29 0.84
CA PRO A 64 -9.66 14.04 0.01
C PRO A 64 -9.01 15.16 -0.83
N LEU A 65 -7.89 15.71 -0.37
CA LEU A 65 -7.15 16.77 -1.08
C LEU A 65 -6.26 16.20 -2.19
N ILE A 66 -5.72 15.00 -1.99
CA ILE A 66 -4.77 14.35 -2.90
C ILE A 66 -5.50 13.58 -4.01
N LEU A 67 -6.66 12.99 -3.73
CA LEU A 67 -7.43 12.18 -4.69
C LEU A 67 -7.77 12.91 -6.01
N PRO A 68 -8.20 14.18 -6.03
CA PRO A 68 -8.42 14.93 -7.27
C PRO A 68 -7.14 15.06 -8.12
N LEU A 69 -6.01 15.36 -7.48
CA LEU A 69 -4.72 15.50 -8.15
C LEU A 69 -4.27 14.16 -8.76
N LEU A 70 -4.37 13.08 -7.99
CA LEU A 70 -4.06 11.74 -8.49
C LEU A 70 -5.01 11.32 -9.61
N GLY A 71 -6.29 11.69 -9.55
CA GLY A 71 -7.24 11.47 -10.64
C GLY A 71 -6.83 12.16 -11.93
N VAL A 72 -6.34 13.41 -11.85
CA VAL A 72 -5.81 14.15 -13.01
C VAL A 72 -4.55 13.48 -13.56
N VAL A 73 -3.62 13.08 -12.71
CA VAL A 73 -2.38 12.40 -13.11
C VAL A 73 -2.71 11.08 -13.80
N HIS A 74 -3.58 10.26 -13.19
CA HIS A 74 -3.99 8.97 -13.73
C HIS A 74 -4.72 9.12 -15.07
N SER A 75 -5.67 10.04 -15.17
CA SER A 75 -6.36 10.37 -16.42
C SER A 75 -5.36 10.72 -17.53
N SER A 76 -4.37 11.57 -17.22
CA SER A 76 -3.39 12.07 -18.18
C SER A 76 -2.35 11.03 -18.58
N ALA A 77 -1.93 10.17 -17.66
CA ALA A 77 -0.87 9.17 -17.88
C ALA A 77 -1.40 7.83 -18.44
N GLN A 78 -2.68 7.51 -18.20
CA GLN A 78 -3.26 6.20 -18.55
C GLN A 78 -4.44 6.33 -19.52
N ILE A 79 -5.45 7.13 -19.20
CA ILE A 79 -6.73 7.12 -19.92
C ILE A 79 -6.63 7.90 -21.24
N MET A 80 -6.00 9.08 -21.23
CA MET A 80 -5.82 9.88 -22.45
C MET A 80 -4.93 9.17 -23.48
N PRO A 81 -3.76 8.60 -23.12
CA PRO A 81 -2.96 7.83 -24.07
C PRO A 81 -3.69 6.62 -24.63
N ALA A 82 -4.40 5.86 -23.78
CA ALA A 82 -5.20 4.71 -24.21
C ALA A 82 -6.31 5.10 -25.20
N ALA A 83 -6.98 6.22 -24.94
CA ALA A 83 -8.03 6.71 -25.81
C ALA A 83 -7.48 7.37 -27.10
N THR A 84 -6.26 7.91 -27.10
CA THR A 84 -5.55 8.28 -28.34
C THR A 84 -5.27 7.03 -29.16
N LEU A 85 -4.69 6.01 -28.52
CA LEU A 85 -4.31 4.76 -29.17
C LEU A 85 -5.54 4.07 -29.79
N SER A 86 -6.66 4.02 -29.08
CA SER A 86 -7.91 3.44 -29.61
C SER A 86 -8.44 4.15 -30.86
N ARG A 87 -8.22 5.48 -30.99
CA ARG A 87 -8.60 6.28 -32.16
C ARG A 87 -7.67 6.07 -33.36
N LEU A 88 -6.43 5.65 -33.10
CA LEU A 88 -5.44 5.32 -34.13
C LEU A 88 -5.60 3.90 -34.67
N LEU A 89 -6.31 3.01 -33.95
CA LEU A 89 -6.56 1.66 -34.42
C LEU A 89 -7.39 1.67 -35.72
N PRO A 90 -7.02 0.86 -36.73
CA PRO A 90 -7.72 0.85 -38.01
C PRO A 90 -9.21 0.54 -37.84
N ARG A 91 -10.08 1.39 -38.41
CA ARG A 91 -11.55 1.16 -38.50
C ARG A 91 -11.97 -0.15 -39.18
N ARG A 92 -11.00 -0.92 -39.70
CA ARG A 92 -11.21 -2.20 -40.39
C ARG A 92 -11.44 -3.36 -39.42
N LEU A 93 -11.12 -3.20 -38.13
CA LEU A 93 -11.40 -4.21 -37.12
C LEU A 93 -12.81 -3.96 -36.55
N SER A 94 -13.77 -4.76 -37.03
CA SER A 94 -15.16 -4.73 -36.58
C SER A 94 -15.24 -5.00 -35.08
N GLY A 95 -15.59 -4.01 -34.28
CA GLY A 95 -15.71 -4.16 -32.83
C GLY A 95 -16.28 -2.93 -32.16
N PRO A 96 -16.92 -3.07 -30.99
CA PRO A 96 -17.48 -1.94 -30.28
C PRO A 96 -16.35 -1.05 -29.72
N ALA A 97 -16.53 0.27 -29.82
CA ALA A 97 -15.47 1.24 -29.48
C ALA A 97 -14.92 1.08 -28.05
N TRP A 98 -15.73 0.61 -27.09
CA TRP A 98 -15.29 0.38 -25.72
C TRP A 98 -14.25 -0.75 -25.59
N ALA A 99 -14.34 -1.79 -26.42
CA ALA A 99 -13.40 -2.91 -26.39
C ALA A 99 -11.99 -2.46 -26.79
N TRP A 100 -11.88 -1.58 -27.80
CA TRP A 100 -10.61 -1.01 -28.22
C TRP A 100 -10.01 -0.06 -27.19
N HIS A 101 -10.83 0.65 -26.41
CA HIS A 101 -10.34 1.45 -25.29
C HIS A 101 -9.81 0.58 -24.14
N VAL A 102 -10.47 -0.54 -23.84
CA VAL A 102 -10.00 -1.52 -22.84
C VAL A 102 -8.67 -2.12 -23.27
N VAL A 103 -8.57 -2.62 -24.51
CA VAL A 103 -7.32 -3.17 -25.06
C VAL A 103 -6.20 -2.14 -25.02
N ALA A 104 -6.46 -0.91 -25.48
CA ALA A 104 -5.48 0.16 -25.44
C ALA A 104 -5.04 0.51 -24.02
N SER A 105 -5.96 0.49 -23.05
CA SER A 105 -5.66 0.76 -21.65
C SER A 105 -4.79 -0.34 -21.02
N VAL A 106 -5.08 -1.60 -21.33
CA VAL A 106 -4.25 -2.74 -20.91
C VAL A 106 -2.83 -2.63 -21.49
N LEU A 107 -2.70 -2.22 -22.75
CA LEU A 107 -1.38 -2.03 -23.38
C LEU A 107 -0.58 -0.91 -22.72
N VAL A 108 -1.22 0.22 -22.40
CA VAL A 108 -0.56 1.32 -21.67
C VAL A 108 -0.16 0.86 -20.26
N GLY A 109 -1.04 0.13 -19.56
CA GLY A 109 -0.74 -0.45 -18.25
C GLY A 109 0.42 -1.45 -18.27
N ALA A 110 0.48 -2.30 -19.30
CA ALA A 110 1.61 -3.22 -19.49
C ALA A 110 2.92 -2.45 -19.74
N GLY A 111 2.87 -1.35 -20.48
CA GLY A 111 4.03 -0.45 -20.65
C GLY A 111 4.55 0.11 -19.33
N TRP A 112 3.65 0.54 -18.44
CA TRP A 112 4.03 0.99 -17.09
C TRP A 112 4.62 -0.12 -16.23
N ALA A 113 4.07 -1.34 -16.28
CA ALA A 113 4.63 -2.49 -15.57
C ALA A 113 6.05 -2.82 -16.05
N VAL A 114 6.29 -2.80 -17.37
CA VAL A 114 7.63 -3.01 -17.95
C VAL A 114 8.60 -1.91 -17.53
N LEU A 115 8.16 -0.65 -17.54
CA LEU A 115 8.97 0.47 -17.05
C LEU A 115 9.32 0.28 -15.57
N ALA A 116 8.34 -0.13 -14.76
CA ALA A 116 8.54 -0.30 -13.34
C ALA A 116 9.51 -1.43 -13.01
N HIS A 117 9.44 -2.53 -13.77
CA HIS A 117 10.43 -3.59 -13.70
C HIS A 117 11.83 -3.10 -14.08
N GLY A 118 11.96 -2.35 -15.19
CA GLY A 118 13.25 -1.89 -15.68
C GLY A 118 13.92 -0.83 -14.81
N VAL A 119 13.14 0.04 -14.17
CA VAL A 119 13.66 1.16 -13.37
C VAL A 119 13.79 0.80 -11.89
N TRP A 120 12.80 0.09 -11.33
CA TRP A 120 12.72 -0.18 -9.89
C TRP A 120 12.84 -1.67 -9.53
N GLY A 121 13.04 -2.55 -10.53
CA GLY A 121 13.20 -3.99 -10.30
C GLY A 121 11.93 -4.71 -9.85
N TRP A 122 10.76 -4.07 -9.97
CA TRP A 122 9.51 -4.64 -9.48
C TRP A 122 9.10 -5.91 -10.23
N SER A 123 8.44 -6.83 -9.53
CA SER A 123 7.90 -8.06 -10.12
C SER A 123 6.82 -7.75 -11.16
N LEU A 124 7.00 -8.26 -12.38
CA LEU A 124 6.00 -8.10 -13.45
C LEU A 124 4.71 -8.85 -13.13
N GLY A 125 4.80 -10.03 -12.49
CA GLY A 125 3.64 -10.82 -12.11
C GLY A 125 2.72 -10.08 -11.15
N ASP A 126 3.32 -9.34 -10.22
CA ASP A 126 2.58 -8.61 -9.19
C ASP A 126 2.07 -7.26 -9.71
N THR A 127 2.87 -6.55 -10.51
CA THR A 127 2.54 -5.18 -10.96
C THR A 127 1.59 -5.14 -12.16
N LEU A 128 1.66 -6.11 -13.07
CA LEU A 128 0.86 -6.11 -14.30
C LEU A 128 -0.66 -6.09 -14.03
N PRO A 129 -1.22 -6.90 -13.11
CA PRO A 129 -2.64 -6.85 -12.78
C PRO A 129 -3.08 -5.48 -12.25
N TRP A 130 -2.24 -4.81 -11.44
CA TRP A 130 -2.54 -3.49 -10.88
C TRP A 130 -2.57 -2.41 -11.96
N PHE A 131 -1.52 -2.31 -12.79
CA PHE A 131 -1.46 -1.29 -13.84
C PHE A 131 -2.49 -1.51 -14.95
N ALA A 132 -2.77 -2.77 -15.31
CA ALA A 132 -3.83 -3.09 -16.26
C ALA A 132 -5.22 -2.81 -15.66
N GLY A 133 -5.48 -3.27 -14.44
CA GLY A 133 -6.77 -3.09 -13.75
C GLY A 133 -7.13 -1.64 -13.50
N ALA A 134 -6.16 -0.82 -13.09
CA ALA A 134 -6.33 0.62 -12.82
C ALA A 134 -6.85 1.40 -14.05
N GLY A 135 -6.49 0.97 -15.26
CA GLY A 135 -6.94 1.60 -16.50
C GLY A 135 -8.26 1.06 -17.04
N VAL A 136 -8.60 -0.20 -16.76
CA VAL A 136 -9.83 -0.85 -17.27
C VAL A 136 -11.09 -0.31 -16.58
N LEU A 137 -11.04 -0.12 -15.27
CA LEU A 137 -12.22 0.25 -14.48
C LEU A 137 -12.81 1.63 -14.87
N PRO A 138 -12.02 2.70 -15.07
CA PRO A 138 -12.54 3.99 -15.54
C PRO A 138 -13.14 3.91 -16.94
N VAL A 139 -12.53 3.11 -17.83
CA VAL A 139 -13.01 2.94 -19.21
C VAL A 139 -14.39 2.30 -19.20
N LEU A 140 -14.62 1.26 -18.39
CA LEU A 140 -15.92 0.59 -18.27
C LEU A 140 -16.99 1.50 -17.64
N ILE A 141 -16.64 2.33 -16.65
CA ILE A 141 -17.55 3.28 -15.99
C ILE A 141 -17.87 4.49 -16.90
N LEU A 142 -16.93 4.92 -17.74
CA LEU A 142 -17.10 6.01 -18.70
C LEU A 142 -18.15 5.71 -19.77
N VAL A 143 -18.29 4.45 -20.20
CA VAL A 143 -19.21 4.04 -21.29
C VAL A 143 -20.68 4.34 -20.98
N PRO A 144 -21.25 3.93 -19.82
CA PRO A 144 -22.63 4.27 -19.47
C PRO A 144 -22.82 5.77 -19.17
N LEU A 145 -21.82 6.43 -18.59
CA LEU A 145 -21.91 7.86 -18.23
C LEU A 145 -21.87 8.79 -19.44
N ARG A 146 -21.11 8.45 -20.49
CA ARG A 146 -21.13 9.19 -21.78
C ARG A 146 -22.50 9.24 -22.44
N ARG A 147 -23.42 8.33 -22.08
CA ARG A 147 -24.80 8.33 -22.59
C ARG A 147 -25.72 9.31 -21.88
N ARG A 148 -25.24 10.01 -20.84
CA ARG A 148 -26.04 10.94 -20.05
C ARG A 148 -25.39 12.33 -20.02
N ALA A 149 -26.15 13.36 -20.38
CA ALA A 149 -25.67 14.74 -20.41
C ALA A 149 -25.54 15.29 -18.99
N TRP A 150 -24.36 15.16 -18.39
CA TRP A 150 -24.06 15.66 -17.05
C TRP A 150 -23.11 16.85 -17.16
N GLY A 151 -23.37 17.92 -16.43
CA GLY A 151 -22.43 19.04 -16.33
C GLY A 151 -21.18 18.60 -15.56
N GLY A 152 -19.99 19.06 -15.96
CA GLY A 152 -18.72 18.63 -15.36
C GLY A 152 -18.68 18.77 -13.82
N TRP A 153 -19.27 19.82 -13.28
CA TRP A 153 -19.40 20.03 -11.83
C TRP A 153 -20.21 18.94 -11.11
N SER A 154 -21.28 18.44 -11.75
CA SER A 154 -22.10 17.36 -11.20
C SER A 154 -21.36 16.02 -11.13
N VAL A 155 -20.44 15.77 -12.07
CA VAL A 155 -19.58 14.58 -12.07
C VAL A 155 -18.58 14.65 -10.92
N TRP A 156 -17.96 15.82 -10.70
CA TRP A 156 -17.04 16.04 -9.59
C TRP A 156 -17.72 15.90 -8.22
N LEU A 157 -18.89 16.51 -8.01
CA LEU A 157 -19.62 16.40 -6.75
C LEU A 157 -20.01 14.95 -6.42
N ARG A 158 -20.46 14.19 -7.43
CA ARG A 158 -20.85 12.78 -7.24
C ARG A 158 -19.64 11.88 -7.04
N SER A 159 -18.53 12.17 -7.72
CA SER A 159 -17.25 11.48 -7.52
C SER A 159 -16.71 11.73 -6.12
N ALA A 160 -16.76 12.97 -5.64
CA ALA A 160 -16.38 13.33 -4.28
C ALA A 160 -17.29 12.64 -3.24
N GLY A 161 -18.60 12.61 -3.48
CA GLY A 161 -19.55 11.89 -2.63
C GLY A 161 -19.30 10.37 -2.59
N ALA A 162 -19.03 9.76 -3.75
CA ALA A 162 -18.69 8.34 -3.84
C ALA A 162 -17.36 8.03 -3.15
N CYS A 163 -16.32 8.85 -3.36
CA CYS A 163 -15.06 8.76 -2.63
C CYS A 163 -15.28 8.84 -1.12
N PHE A 164 -16.03 9.83 -0.66
CA PHE A 164 -16.29 10.04 0.75
C PHE A 164 -17.01 8.84 1.36
N VAL A 165 -18.06 8.33 0.72
CA VAL A 165 -18.77 7.13 1.20
C VAL A 165 -17.86 5.91 1.23
N LEU A 166 -17.10 5.65 0.16
CA LEU A 166 -16.18 4.51 0.11
C LEU A 166 -15.07 4.62 1.15
N PHE A 167 -14.57 5.82 1.40
CA PHE A 167 -13.52 6.07 2.38
C PHE A 167 -14.04 5.98 3.81
N VAL A 168 -15.23 6.51 4.10
CA VAL A 168 -15.85 6.39 5.43
C VAL A 168 -16.27 4.95 5.70
N VAL A 169 -17.01 4.31 4.79
CA VAL A 169 -17.48 2.92 4.98
C VAL A 169 -16.29 1.95 4.98
N GLY A 170 -15.39 2.09 4.02
CA GLY A 170 -14.19 1.26 3.91
C GLY A 170 -13.22 1.50 5.07
N GLY A 171 -12.98 2.75 5.44
CA GLY A 171 -12.14 3.11 6.58
C GLY A 171 -12.70 2.63 7.92
N LEU A 172 -14.02 2.76 8.14
CA LEU A 172 -14.67 2.21 9.33
C LEU A 172 -14.62 0.68 9.37
N SER A 173 -14.78 0.03 8.21
CA SER A 173 -14.69 -1.43 8.11
C SER A 173 -13.26 -1.91 8.35
N VAL A 174 -12.25 -1.18 7.85
CA VAL A 174 -10.83 -1.45 8.10
C VAL A 174 -10.47 -1.22 9.56
N ALA A 175 -10.93 -0.14 10.18
CA ALA A 175 -10.71 0.11 11.60
C ALA A 175 -11.34 -0.99 12.48
N ALA A 176 -12.56 -1.43 12.14
CA ALA A 176 -13.22 -2.53 12.84
C ALA A 176 -12.47 -3.87 12.68
N LEU A 177 -11.83 -4.12 11.52
CA LEU A 177 -11.03 -5.33 11.29
C LEU A 177 -9.62 -5.23 11.88
N ALA A 178 -9.07 -4.02 12.06
CA ALA A 178 -7.80 -3.80 12.73
C ALA A 178 -7.91 -4.08 14.23
N ASP A 179 -9.07 -3.78 14.83
CA ASP A 179 -9.40 -4.15 16.22
C ASP A 179 -9.48 -5.68 16.45
N ASP A 180 -9.57 -6.49 15.39
CA ASP A 180 -9.65 -7.96 15.49
C ASP A 180 -8.26 -8.64 15.56
N TYR A 181 -7.15 -7.91 15.36
CA TYR A 181 -5.82 -8.50 15.50
C TYR A 181 -5.43 -8.67 16.96
N GLU A 182 -5.30 -9.92 17.40
CA GLU A 182 -4.78 -10.26 18.73
C GLU A 182 -3.37 -10.87 18.61
N PRO A 183 -2.32 -10.23 19.17
CA PRO A 183 -0.97 -10.76 19.16
C PRO A 183 -0.87 -12.18 19.74
N PRO A 184 0.05 -13.02 19.24
CA PRO A 184 0.16 -14.40 19.72
C PRO A 184 0.61 -14.45 21.18
N ARG A 185 -0.10 -15.24 21.98
CA ARG A 185 0.29 -15.49 23.39
C ARG A 185 1.30 -16.63 23.44
N LEU A 186 2.57 -16.28 23.57
CA LEU A 186 3.67 -17.25 23.64
C LEU A 186 4.00 -17.61 25.09
N SER A 187 4.12 -18.90 25.37
CA SER A 187 4.67 -19.39 26.64
C SER A 187 6.18 -19.14 26.73
N ALA A 188 6.76 -19.18 27.92
CA ALA A 188 8.21 -19.03 28.10
C ALA A 188 9.01 -20.08 27.30
N GLY A 189 8.51 -21.32 27.21
CA GLY A 189 9.14 -22.36 26.38
C GLY A 189 9.06 -22.07 24.88
N GLN A 190 8.01 -21.39 24.43
CA GLN A 190 7.91 -20.94 23.03
C GLN A 190 8.75 -19.71 22.76
N LEU A 191 8.99 -18.84 23.75
CA LEU A 191 9.90 -17.70 23.61
C LEU A 191 11.37 -18.13 23.58
N ALA A 192 11.71 -19.19 24.31
CA ALA A 192 13.04 -19.77 24.26
C ALA A 192 13.37 -20.29 22.85
N GLY A 193 14.58 -19.98 22.37
CA GLY A 193 15.03 -20.27 21.02
C GLY A 193 15.89 -19.15 20.43
N GLU A 194 16.19 -19.30 19.14
CA GLU A 194 16.95 -18.31 18.37
C GLU A 194 16.00 -17.43 17.56
N TRP A 195 16.22 -16.13 17.66
CA TRP A 195 15.49 -15.08 16.95
C TRP A 195 16.45 -14.29 16.08
N ARG A 196 16.12 -14.10 14.81
CA ARG A 196 16.99 -13.46 13.82
C ARG A 196 16.38 -12.18 13.30
N GLY A 197 17.19 -11.13 13.27
CA GLY A 197 16.83 -9.84 12.70
C GLY A 197 17.65 -9.47 11.48
N ALA A 198 17.36 -8.27 10.96
CA ALA A 198 18.16 -7.64 9.92
C ALA A 198 19.64 -7.46 10.35
N ASP A 199 20.51 -7.21 9.38
CA ASP A 199 21.95 -7.00 9.58
C ASP A 199 22.66 -8.17 10.30
N GLY A 200 22.04 -9.35 10.28
CA GLY A 200 22.51 -10.57 10.94
C GLY A 200 22.54 -10.45 12.46
N ALA A 201 21.56 -9.74 13.03
CA ALA A 201 21.25 -9.76 14.45
C ALA A 201 20.71 -11.14 14.86
N VAL A 202 21.19 -11.67 15.98
CA VAL A 202 20.74 -12.96 16.53
C VAL A 202 20.56 -12.82 18.04
N LEU A 203 19.35 -13.06 18.52
CA LEU A 203 19.00 -13.11 19.94
C LEU A 203 18.64 -14.55 20.30
N ARG A 204 19.42 -15.16 21.20
CA ARG A 204 19.14 -16.49 21.73
C ARG A 204 18.61 -16.38 23.14
N LEU A 205 17.41 -16.88 23.35
CA LEU A 205 16.74 -16.91 24.65
C LEU A 205 16.82 -18.34 25.18
N ALA A 206 17.63 -18.57 26.21
CA ALA A 206 17.77 -19.88 26.82
C ALA A 206 16.58 -20.18 27.75
N PRO A 207 16.15 -21.46 27.83
CA PRO A 207 15.26 -21.89 28.91
C PRO A 207 15.91 -21.58 30.27
N GLY A 208 15.21 -20.85 31.14
CA GLY A 208 15.73 -20.43 32.45
C GLY A 208 16.18 -18.97 32.53
N GLY A 209 16.06 -18.19 31.46
CA GLY A 209 16.18 -16.73 31.51
C GLY A 209 17.56 -16.18 31.19
N ALA A 210 18.51 -16.97 30.69
CA ALA A 210 19.77 -16.47 30.14
C ALA A 210 19.58 -16.05 28.67
N ALA A 211 20.24 -14.97 28.24
CA ALA A 211 20.20 -14.46 26.87
C ALA A 211 21.61 -14.35 26.28
N GLU A 212 21.75 -14.63 24.99
CA GLU A 212 22.95 -14.36 24.20
C GLU A 212 22.56 -13.49 23.00
N LEU A 213 23.36 -12.46 22.75
CA LEU A 213 23.11 -11.44 21.74
C LEU A 213 24.29 -11.39 20.78
N ILE A 214 23.98 -11.34 19.48
CA ILE A 214 24.94 -11.05 18.41
C ILE A 214 24.36 -9.92 17.57
N ARG A 215 25.00 -8.74 17.61
CA ARG A 215 24.59 -7.50 16.92
C ARG A 215 23.11 -7.14 17.09
N VAL A 216 22.53 -7.49 18.23
CA VAL A 216 21.11 -7.22 18.52
C VAL A 216 20.94 -5.73 18.85
N PRO A 217 20.02 -5.00 18.19
CA PRO A 217 19.71 -3.63 18.57
C PRO A 217 19.25 -3.54 20.03
N ALA A 218 19.85 -2.65 20.81
CA ALA A 218 19.48 -2.36 22.18
C ALA A 218 19.31 -0.85 22.34
N GLN A 219 18.52 -0.45 23.33
CA GLN A 219 18.34 0.95 23.70
C GLN A 219 19.74 1.54 23.99
N PRO A 220 20.10 2.66 23.36
CA PRO A 220 21.41 3.25 23.58
C PRO A 220 21.49 3.81 25.01
N ASP A 221 22.70 3.91 25.54
CA ASP A 221 22.93 4.62 26.80
C ASP A 221 22.42 6.06 26.68
N PHE A 222 21.90 6.63 27.77
CA PHE A 222 21.30 7.96 27.80
C PHE A 222 22.18 9.09 27.21
N GLU A 223 23.50 8.91 27.18
CA GLU A 223 24.46 9.90 26.67
C GLU A 223 24.79 9.73 25.18
N ALA A 224 24.30 8.69 24.51
CA ALA A 224 24.64 8.38 23.13
C ALA A 224 23.68 9.03 22.13
N ASP A 225 24.22 9.81 21.19
CA ASP A 225 23.49 10.44 20.08
C ASP A 225 23.28 9.44 18.92
N ARG A 226 22.46 8.42 19.15
CA ARG A 226 22.06 7.41 18.16
C ARG A 226 20.70 6.82 18.55
N ASP A 227 19.95 6.29 17.58
CA ASP A 227 18.64 5.68 17.89
C ASP A 227 18.76 4.33 18.61
N TYR A 228 19.80 3.54 18.31
CA TYR A 228 20.10 2.26 18.95
C TYR A 228 21.58 1.92 18.88
N THR A 229 22.04 1.03 19.78
CA THR A 229 23.35 0.38 19.72
C THR A 229 23.18 -1.09 19.33
N ARG A 230 24.08 -1.64 18.50
CA ARG A 230 24.10 -3.09 18.22
C ARG A 230 25.01 -3.79 19.21
N CYS A 231 24.47 -4.77 19.92
CA CYS A 231 25.16 -5.41 21.02
C CYS A 231 25.45 -6.88 20.81
N ASP A 232 26.67 -7.24 21.22
CA ASP A 232 27.18 -8.60 21.33
C ASP A 232 27.44 -8.92 22.80
N GLY A 233 27.10 -10.13 23.25
CA GLY A 233 27.40 -10.57 24.61
C GLY A 233 26.31 -11.45 25.23
N THR A 234 26.29 -11.47 26.56
CA THR A 234 25.32 -12.21 27.37
C THR A 234 24.46 -11.29 28.21
N GLY A 235 23.34 -11.83 28.65
CA GLY A 235 22.41 -11.13 29.52
C GLY A 235 21.38 -12.07 30.12
N THR A 236 20.30 -11.48 30.60
CA THR A 236 19.12 -12.21 31.05
C THR A 236 17.87 -11.75 30.32
N TRP A 237 16.87 -12.60 30.26
CA TRP A 237 15.56 -12.26 29.73
C TRP A 237 14.45 -12.71 30.67
N ALA A 238 13.37 -11.94 30.66
CA ALA A 238 12.14 -12.28 31.34
C ALA A 238 10.94 -11.93 30.46
N ARG A 239 9.84 -12.64 30.68
CA ARG A 239 8.54 -12.20 30.16
C ARG A 239 8.13 -10.94 30.91
N ASP A 240 7.64 -9.97 30.17
CA ASP A 240 7.15 -8.71 30.71
C ASP A 240 5.92 -8.25 29.92
N ARG A 241 5.40 -7.07 30.23
CA ARG A 241 4.39 -6.38 29.47
C ARG A 241 4.87 -4.98 29.14
N TYR A 242 4.76 -4.58 27.88
CA TYR A 242 5.09 -3.24 27.42
C TYR A 242 3.86 -2.63 26.76
N GLY A 243 3.37 -1.52 27.32
CA GLY A 243 2.05 -0.98 26.98
C GLY A 243 0.94 -1.99 27.29
N ASP A 244 0.13 -2.31 26.28
CA ASP A 244 -0.99 -3.26 26.33
C ASP A 244 -0.60 -4.67 25.84
N ARG A 245 0.66 -4.90 25.45
CA ARG A 245 1.12 -6.14 24.80
C ARG A 245 2.13 -6.92 25.65
N ASP A 246 2.10 -8.24 25.52
CA ASP A 246 3.13 -9.11 26.09
C ASP A 246 4.47 -8.84 25.40
N ALA A 247 5.55 -8.83 26.18
CA ALA A 247 6.90 -8.52 25.71
C ALA A 247 7.95 -9.42 26.36
N VAL A 248 9.16 -9.38 25.80
CA VAL A 248 10.37 -9.94 26.38
C VAL A 248 11.28 -8.79 26.78
N LEU A 249 11.54 -8.66 28.08
CA LEU A 249 12.54 -7.72 28.57
C LEU A 249 13.90 -8.40 28.56
N VAL A 250 14.83 -7.85 27.79
CA VAL A 250 16.22 -8.32 27.72
C VAL A 250 17.11 -7.32 28.46
N ARG A 251 17.89 -7.82 29.42
CA ARG A 251 18.87 -7.06 30.21
C ARG A 251 20.25 -7.54 29.86
N LEU A 252 21.14 -6.63 29.47
CA LEU A 252 22.53 -6.97 29.15
C LEU A 252 23.39 -6.94 30.42
N ASP A 253 24.39 -7.82 30.50
CA ASP A 253 25.33 -7.86 31.63
C ASP A 253 26.51 -6.86 31.47
N GLY A 254 26.59 -6.12 30.36
CA GLY A 254 27.69 -5.21 30.03
C GLY A 254 27.24 -3.85 29.49
N GLU A 255 28.20 -2.95 29.23
CA GLU A 255 27.97 -1.52 28.91
C GLU A 255 27.63 -1.24 27.43
N CYS A 256 27.05 -2.20 26.70
CA CYS A 256 26.75 -1.97 25.28
C CYS A 256 25.44 -1.18 25.06
N GLY A 257 24.54 -1.23 26.02
CA GLY A 257 23.26 -0.53 25.99
C GLY A 257 22.38 -0.87 27.19
N GLU A 258 21.23 -0.22 27.24
CA GLU A 258 20.22 -0.35 28.29
C GLU A 258 19.28 -1.55 28.06
N GLU A 259 18.47 -1.86 29.07
CA GLU A 259 17.45 -2.90 28.96
C GLU A 259 16.43 -2.57 27.85
N THR A 260 16.02 -3.59 27.08
CA THR A 260 15.18 -3.40 25.89
C THR A 260 13.96 -4.32 25.93
N HIS A 261 12.79 -3.73 25.72
CA HIS A 261 11.54 -4.46 25.54
C HIS A 261 11.35 -4.86 24.08
N TRP A 262 11.35 -6.18 23.85
CA TRP A 262 10.99 -6.79 22.58
C TRP A 262 9.53 -7.26 22.65
N THR A 263 8.62 -6.48 22.09
CA THR A 263 7.17 -6.72 22.12
C THR A 263 6.79 -7.85 21.17
N ILE A 264 5.84 -8.70 21.56
CA ILE A 264 5.39 -9.85 20.76
C ILE A 264 4.42 -9.40 19.65
N SER A 265 4.64 -9.91 18.45
CA SER A 265 3.86 -9.66 17.24
C SER A 265 3.80 -10.90 16.33
N GLY A 266 3.30 -10.75 15.10
CA GLY A 266 3.16 -11.79 14.10
C GLY A 266 1.94 -12.67 14.34
N THR A 267 2.07 -13.97 14.07
CA THR A 267 0.99 -14.93 14.23
C THR A 267 1.44 -16.09 15.11
N GLY A 268 0.50 -16.93 15.56
CA GLY A 268 0.85 -18.13 16.32
C GLY A 268 1.76 -19.11 15.56
N GLN A 269 1.76 -19.08 14.22
CA GLN A 269 2.60 -19.93 13.36
C GLN A 269 3.92 -19.27 12.96
N ALA A 270 3.92 -17.94 12.84
CA ALA A 270 5.09 -17.14 12.52
C ALA A 270 5.16 -15.99 13.53
N PRO A 271 5.59 -16.27 14.78
CA PRO A 271 5.69 -15.24 15.80
C PRO A 271 6.88 -14.32 15.54
N GLU A 272 6.76 -13.10 15.99
CA GLU A 272 7.77 -12.06 15.84
C GLU A 272 8.00 -11.33 17.17
N LEU A 273 9.20 -10.78 17.30
CA LEU A 273 9.58 -9.86 18.38
C LEU A 273 9.99 -8.54 17.76
N PHE A 274 9.45 -7.43 18.23
CA PHE A 274 9.80 -6.13 17.68
C PHE A 274 10.14 -5.10 18.75
N ALA A 275 10.96 -4.12 18.36
CA ALA A 275 11.27 -2.95 19.16
C ALA A 275 11.28 -1.70 18.25
N LEU A 276 10.77 -0.60 18.78
CA LEU A 276 10.82 0.72 18.17
C LEU A 276 11.91 1.53 18.86
N PHE A 277 12.88 2.00 18.10
CA PHE A 277 14.01 2.79 18.60
C PHE A 277 13.92 4.25 18.13
N GLY A 278 14.35 5.19 18.96
CA GLY A 278 14.28 6.62 18.66
C GLY A 278 12.90 7.23 18.88
N ASP A 279 12.51 8.15 17.99
CA ASP A 279 11.24 8.90 18.07
C ASP A 279 10.00 7.97 17.98
N PRO A 280 9.04 8.01 18.91
CA PRO A 280 7.81 7.22 18.82
C PRO A 280 7.03 7.38 17.50
N ASP A 281 7.11 8.56 16.85
CA ASP A 281 6.37 8.86 15.62
C ASP A 281 7.13 8.51 14.33
N ALA A 282 8.47 8.40 14.41
CA ALA A 282 9.35 8.21 13.24
C ALA A 282 10.47 7.19 13.46
N GLY A 283 10.40 6.43 14.54
CA GLY A 283 11.48 5.60 15.05
C GLY A 283 11.77 4.40 14.17
N ASP A 284 12.96 3.84 14.35
CA ASP A 284 13.46 2.67 13.66
C ASP A 284 12.81 1.40 14.22
N LEU A 285 12.00 0.71 13.40
CA LEU A 285 11.45 -0.60 13.77
C LEU A 285 12.48 -1.68 13.47
N ARG A 286 12.74 -2.49 14.47
CA ARG A 286 13.54 -3.70 14.35
C ARG A 286 12.65 -4.89 14.68
N ILE A 287 12.69 -5.89 13.79
CA ILE A 287 11.93 -7.12 13.91
C ILE A 287 12.92 -8.28 14.01
N LEU A 288 12.68 -9.17 14.95
CA LEU A 288 13.31 -10.47 15.06
C LEU A 288 12.25 -11.54 14.77
N THR A 289 12.59 -12.44 13.87
CA THR A 289 11.74 -13.55 13.45
C THR A 289 12.35 -14.85 13.93
N ARG A 290 11.52 -15.88 14.10
CA ARG A 290 12.01 -17.21 14.43
C ARG A 290 12.30 -17.97 13.14
N ASP A 291 13.46 -18.61 13.05
CA ASP A 291 13.68 -19.64 12.04
C ASP A 291 12.80 -20.82 12.41
N TRP A 292 11.61 -20.90 11.81
CA TRP A 292 10.91 -22.17 11.77
C TRP A 292 11.56 -22.96 10.63
N ASP A 293 12.29 -24.01 10.98
CA ASP A 293 12.65 -25.04 10.01
C ASP A 293 11.37 -25.42 9.27
N ARG A 294 11.27 -25.02 8.00
CA ARG A 294 10.30 -25.62 7.10
C ARG A 294 10.77 -27.06 6.90
N PRO A 295 9.93 -28.07 7.17
CA PRO A 295 10.25 -29.43 6.74
C PRO A 295 10.43 -29.49 5.22
#